data_AF-A0A800K3I0-F1
#
_entry.id   AF-A0A800K3I0-F1
#
_cell.length_a   1.000
_cell.length_b   1.000
_cell.length_c   1.000
_cell.angle_alpha   90.00
_cell.angle_beta   90.00
_cell.angle_gamma   90.00
#
_symmetry.space_group_name_H-M   'P 1'
#
loop_
_entity.id
_entity.type
_entity.pdbx_description
1 polymer ?
#
loop_
_entity_poly.entity_id
_entity_poly.type
_entity_poly.pdbx_seq_one_letter_code
_entity_poly.pdbx_strand_id
1 'polypeptide(L)'
;MDFQTLTILIPILGAIGLLYTFIKSSWVAKQDVGTERMAVIAKNISDGAMAFLKAEYRVLAIFVVVVAALLAWNGTRVEGSSWLVSVSFILGAICSALAGFIGMKVATKA
;
A
#
# COMPACT_ATOMS: atom_id res chain seq x y z
N MET A 1 -22.39 15.17 -16.41
CA MET A 1 -21.85 13.92 -15.83
C MET A 1 -22.69 13.65 -14.61
N ASP A 2 -23.59 12.68 -14.67
CA ASP A 2 -24.48 12.37 -13.56
C ASP A 2 -23.70 11.69 -12.43
N PHE A 3 -24.19 11.86 -11.20
CA PHE A 3 -23.54 11.32 -9.99
C PHE A 3 -23.31 9.80 -10.09
N GLN A 4 -24.26 9.06 -10.67
CA GLN A 4 -24.15 7.61 -10.92
C GLN A 4 -23.02 7.25 -11.89
N THR A 5 -22.77 8.07 -12.92
CA THR A 5 -21.66 7.84 -13.86
C THR A 5 -20.32 7.97 -13.14
N LEU A 6 -20.17 8.96 -12.25
CA LEU A 6 -18.95 9.16 -11.47
C LEU A 6 -18.69 8.01 -10.48
N THR A 7 -19.73 7.47 -9.83
CA THR A 7 -19.56 6.39 -8.84
C THR A 7 -19.04 5.09 -9.47
N ILE A 8 -19.36 4.83 -10.74
CA ILE A 8 -18.89 3.66 -11.49
C ILE A 8 -17.51 3.93 -12.11
N LEU A 9 -17.24 5.15 -12.56
CA LEU A 9 -15.98 5.50 -13.22
C LEU A 9 -14.77 5.41 -12.28
N ILE A 10 -14.92 5.84 -11.02
CA ILE A 10 -13.83 5.88 -10.03
C ILE A 10 -13.19 4.49 -9.80
N PRO A 11 -13.94 3.42 -9.46
CA PRO A 11 -13.35 2.10 -9.26
C PRO A 11 -12.75 1.52 -10.55
N ILE A 12 -13.34 1.81 -11.72
CA ILE A 12 -12.80 1.38 -13.02
C ILE A 12 -11.42 2.00 -13.27
N LEU A 13 -11.26 3.31 -13.04
CA LEU A 13 -9.97 3.99 -13.16
C LEU A 13 -8.94 3.43 -12.16
N GLY A 14 -9.36 3.13 -10.93
CA GLY A 14 -8.52 2.45 -9.95
C GLY A 14 -8.03 1.08 -10.44
N ALA A 15 -8.92 0.28 -11.03
CA ALA A 15 -8.58 -1.03 -11.58
C ALA A 15 -7.61 -0.93 -12.77
N ILE A 16 -7.82 0.04 -13.68
CA ILE A 16 -6.90 0.33 -14.78
C ILE A 16 -5.51 0.74 -14.25
N GLY A 17 -5.47 1.58 -13.21
CA GLY A 17 -4.23 1.98 -12.55
C GLY A 17 -3.47 0.79 -11.96
N LEU A 18 -4.16 -0.11 -11.25
CA LEU A 18 -3.56 -1.33 -10.73
C LEU A 18 -3.04 -2.25 -11.84
N LEU A 19 -3.79 -2.38 -12.94
CA LEU A 19 -3.36 -3.16 -14.11
C LEU A 19 -2.09 -2.57 -14.74
N TYR A 20 -2.04 -1.25 -14.91
CA TYR A 20 -0.86 -0.56 -15.43
C TYR A 20 0.36 -0.76 -14.53
N THR A 21 0.20 -0.59 -13.21
CA THR A 21 1.28 -0.83 -12.24
C THR A 21 1.75 -2.29 -12.28
N PHE A 22 0.84 -3.25 -12.44
CA PHE A 22 1.19 -4.66 -12.56
C PHE A 22 2.01 -4.97 -13.83
N ILE A 23 1.62 -4.39 -14.97
CA ILE A 23 2.36 -4.51 -16.23
C ILE A 23 3.75 -3.91 -16.09
N LYS A 24 3.87 -2.68 -15.54
CA LYS A 24 5.16 -2.01 -15.36
C LYS A 24 6.06 -2.74 -14.37
N SER A 25 5.53 -3.21 -13.26
CA SER A 25 6.24 -4.04 -12.28
C SER A 25 6.82 -5.31 -12.94
N SER A 26 6.01 -5.98 -13.75
CA SER A 26 6.43 -7.19 -14.48
C SER A 26 7.48 -6.89 -15.56
N TRP A 27 7.43 -5.72 -16.18
CA TRP A 27 8.42 -5.28 -17.17
C TRP A 27 9.77 -4.91 -16.54
N VAL A 28 9.75 -4.25 -15.37
CA VAL A 28 10.98 -3.94 -14.61
C VAL A 28 11.65 -5.22 -14.14
N ALA A 29 10.88 -6.19 -13.62
CA ALA A 29 11.44 -7.46 -13.14
C ALA A 29 12.10 -8.32 -14.24
N LYS A 30 11.90 -7.99 -15.52
CA LYS A 30 12.52 -8.67 -16.66
C LYS A 30 13.78 -7.98 -17.17
N GLN A 31 14.15 -6.83 -16.60
CA GLN A 31 15.36 -6.13 -17.02
C GLN A 31 16.61 -6.82 -16.48
N ASP A 32 17.68 -6.76 -17.27
CA ASP A 32 18.95 -7.35 -16.90
C ASP A 32 19.59 -6.59 -15.73
N VAL A 33 20.00 -7.36 -14.72
CA VAL A 33 20.62 -6.84 -13.48
C VAL A 33 22.06 -6.34 -13.70
N GLY A 34 22.55 -6.44 -14.94
CA GLY A 34 23.90 -6.03 -15.34
C GLY A 34 24.94 -7.09 -15.00
N THR A 35 25.95 -6.71 -14.22
CA THR A 35 27.08 -7.60 -13.87
C THR A 35 26.82 -8.38 -12.59
N GLU A 36 27.55 -9.48 -12.37
CA GLU A 36 27.45 -10.29 -11.14
C GLU A 36 27.67 -9.45 -9.87
N ARG A 37 28.64 -8.51 -9.90
CA ARG A 37 28.89 -7.59 -8.79
C ARG A 37 27.70 -6.66 -8.53
N MET A 38 27.02 -6.18 -9.58
CA MET A 38 25.82 -5.35 -9.44
C MET A 38 24.66 -6.14 -8.83
N ALA A 39 24.46 -7.39 -9.25
CA ALA A 39 23.43 -8.27 -8.68
C ALA A 39 23.64 -8.51 -7.17
N VAL A 40 24.88 -8.70 -6.73
CA VAL A 40 25.20 -8.85 -5.30
C VAL A 40 24.88 -7.57 -4.51
N ILE A 41 25.22 -6.40 -5.04
CA ILE A 41 24.92 -5.11 -4.38
C ILE A 41 23.41 -4.90 -4.30
N ALA A 42 22.68 -5.10 -5.41
CA ALA A 42 21.23 -4.95 -5.47
C ALA A 42 20.53 -5.87 -4.47
N LYS A 43 20.99 -7.12 -4.33
CA LYS A 43 20.48 -8.07 -3.34
C LYS A 43 20.65 -7.56 -1.92
N ASN A 44 21.83 -7.08 -1.55
CA ASN A 44 22.08 -6.54 -0.21
C ASN A 44 21.19 -5.31 0.10
N ILE A 45 20.97 -4.45 -0.90
CA ILE A 45 20.05 -3.30 -0.78
C ILE A 45 18.62 -3.79 -0.58
N SER A 46 18.15 -4.74 -1.39
CA SER A 46 16.79 -5.29 -1.29
C SER A 46 16.55 -5.94 0.07
N ASP A 47 17.50 -6.75 0.56
CA ASP A 47 17.41 -7.41 1.86
C ASP A 47 17.33 -6.38 3.00
N GLY A 48 18.18 -5.34 2.96
CA GLY A 48 18.18 -4.26 3.94
C GLY A 48 16.89 -3.43 3.93
N ALA A 49 16.43 -3.04 2.74
CA ALA A 49 15.18 -2.28 2.57
C ALA A 49 13.98 -3.08 3.07
N MET A 50 13.91 -4.38 2.76
CA MET A 50 12.81 -5.22 3.22
C MET A 50 12.84 -5.48 4.73
N ALA A 51 14.03 -5.59 5.33
CA ALA A 51 14.18 -5.67 6.77
C ALA A 51 13.69 -4.37 7.45
N PHE A 52 14.04 -3.21 6.91
CA PHE A 52 13.58 -1.91 7.38
C PHE A 52 12.06 -1.79 7.32
N LEU A 53 11.45 -2.09 6.16
CA LEU A 53 10.00 -1.98 6.00
C LEU A 53 9.24 -2.90 6.96
N LYS A 54 9.75 -4.11 7.20
CA LYS A 54 9.15 -5.04 8.17
C LYS A 54 9.22 -4.49 9.59
N ALA A 55 10.31 -3.85 9.97
CA ALA A 55 10.46 -3.21 11.27
C ALA A 55 9.51 -2.00 11.39
N GLU A 56 9.44 -1.16 10.37
CA GLU A 56 8.54 0.00 10.30
C GLU A 56 7.07 -0.44 10.41
N TYR A 57 6.65 -1.44 9.65
CA TYR A 57 5.26 -1.93 9.64
C TYR A 57 4.85 -2.55 10.97
N ARG A 58 5.79 -3.15 11.69
CA ARG A 58 5.53 -3.65 13.05
C ARG A 58 5.17 -2.52 14.01
N VAL A 59 5.89 -1.40 13.94
CA VAL A 59 5.60 -0.23 14.78
C VAL A 59 4.33 0.47 14.33
N LEU A 60 4.14 0.66 13.02
CA LEU A 60 2.94 1.25 12.44
C LEU A 60 1.67 0.44 12.75
N ALA A 61 1.75 -0.89 12.83
CA ALA A 61 0.59 -1.71 13.18
C ALA A 61 0.02 -1.35 14.57
N ILE A 62 0.88 -1.05 15.54
CA ILE A 62 0.46 -0.62 16.87
C ILE A 62 -0.27 0.73 16.78
N PHE A 63 0.29 1.67 16.02
CA PHE A 63 -0.34 2.97 15.78
C PHE A 63 -1.72 2.83 15.13
N VAL A 64 -1.84 2.00 14.08
CA VAL A 64 -3.12 1.74 13.39
C VAL A 64 -4.16 1.17 14.34
N VAL A 65 -3.80 0.22 15.20
CA VAL A 65 -4.73 -0.38 16.17
C VAL A 65 -5.21 0.66 17.18
N VAL A 66 -4.31 1.49 17.73
CA VAL A 66 -4.66 2.53 18.70
C VAL A 66 -5.58 3.57 18.06
N VAL A 67 -5.25 4.07 16.87
CA VAL A 67 -6.07 5.06 16.16
C VAL A 67 -7.42 4.47 15.76
N ALA A 68 -7.46 3.23 15.28
CA ALA A 68 -8.71 2.55 14.97
C ALA A 68 -9.61 2.46 16.21
N ALA A 69 -9.08 2.08 17.38
CA ALA A 69 -9.84 2.03 18.63
C ALA A 69 -10.39 3.42 19.04
N LEU A 70 -9.60 4.49 18.87
CA LEU A 70 -10.04 5.86 19.14
C LEU A 70 -11.14 6.32 18.18
N LEU A 71 -11.02 6.00 16.88
CA LEU A 71 -12.03 6.32 15.87
C LEU A 71 -13.33 5.53 16.10
N ALA A 72 -13.20 4.26 16.46
CA ALA A 72 -14.30 3.40 16.89
C ALA A 72 -15.05 3.99 18.09
N TRP A 73 -14.32 4.38 19.13
CA TRP A 73 -14.89 5.04 20.31
C TRP A 73 -15.61 6.33 19.90
N ASN A 74 -14.93 7.23 19.17
CA ASN A 74 -15.51 8.51 18.77
C ASN A 74 -16.75 8.34 17.88
N GLY A 75 -16.73 7.36 16.98
CA GLY A 75 -17.82 7.01 16.07
C GLY A 75 -19.10 6.52 16.75
N THR A 76 -19.06 6.18 18.04
CA THR A 76 -20.25 5.83 18.83
C THR A 76 -20.83 7.00 19.64
N ARG A 77 -20.10 8.11 19.76
CA ARG A 77 -20.46 9.24 20.66
C ARG A 77 -20.91 10.51 19.95
N VAL A 78 -20.61 10.66 18.66
CA VAL A 78 -20.93 11.86 17.88
C VAL A 78 -22.15 11.57 17.01
N GLU A 79 -23.20 12.39 17.13
CA GLU A 79 -24.36 12.32 16.25
C GLU A 79 -23.93 12.53 14.78
N GLY A 80 -24.24 11.55 13.92
CA GLY A 80 -23.85 11.53 12.51
C GLY A 80 -22.54 10.82 12.20
N SER A 81 -21.76 10.40 13.21
CA SER A 81 -20.61 9.53 13.02
C SER A 81 -21.00 8.05 13.14
N SER A 82 -20.28 7.19 12.44
CA SER A 82 -20.56 5.75 12.42
C SER A 82 -19.28 4.96 12.67
N TRP A 83 -19.43 3.78 13.27
CA TRP A 83 -18.34 2.81 13.39
C TRP A 83 -17.67 2.49 12.03
N LEU A 84 -18.39 2.67 10.92
CA LEU A 84 -17.85 2.52 9.56
C LEU A 84 -16.61 3.38 9.28
N VAL A 85 -16.41 4.49 10.01
CA VAL A 85 -15.20 5.32 9.89
C VAL A 85 -13.95 4.53 10.30
N SER A 86 -13.99 3.81 11.43
CA SER A 86 -12.89 2.96 11.89
C SER A 86 -12.60 1.83 10.90
N VAL A 87 -13.64 1.22 10.33
CA VAL A 87 -13.49 0.15 9.34
C VAL A 87 -12.84 0.67 8.06
N SER A 88 -13.28 1.84 7.59
CA SER A 88 -12.73 2.50 6.40
C SER A 88 -11.26 2.88 6.61
N PHE A 89 -10.89 3.33 7.82
CA PHE A 89 -9.50 3.62 8.19
C PHE A 89 -8.61 2.36 8.13
N ILE A 90 -9.06 1.24 8.73
CA ILE A 90 -8.29 -0.01 8.70
C ILE A 90 -8.11 -0.50 7.26
N LEU A 91 -9.17 -0.46 6.45
CA LEU A 91 -9.11 -0.85 5.04
C LEU A 91 -8.11 0.03 4.27
N GLY A 92 -8.16 1.34 4.47
CA GLY A 92 -7.22 2.29 3.88
C GLY A 92 -5.77 2.05 4.32
N ALA A 93 -5.55 1.75 5.61
CA ALA A 93 -4.23 1.43 6.15
C ALA A 93 -3.65 0.16 5.53
N ILE A 94 -4.46 -0.89 5.35
CA ILE A 94 -4.05 -2.12 4.66
C ILE A 94 -3.69 -1.83 3.21
N CYS A 95 -4.54 -1.09 2.48
CA CYS A 95 -4.26 -0.71 1.09
C CYS A 95 -2.96 0.11 0.97
N SER A 96 -2.71 1.04 1.90
CA SER A 96 -1.49 1.84 1.95
C SER A 96 -0.25 0.98 2.22
N ALA A 97 -0.31 0.07 3.20
CA ALA A 97 0.77 -0.86 3.50
C ALA A 97 1.08 -1.80 2.31
N LEU A 98 0.05 -2.28 1.61
CA LEU A 98 0.24 -3.09 0.40
C LEU A 98 0.90 -2.27 -0.72
N ALA A 99 0.49 -1.02 -0.93
CA ALA A 99 1.09 -0.14 -1.93
C ALA A 99 2.58 0.12 -1.62
N GLY A 100 2.92 0.40 -0.36
CA GLY A 100 4.30 0.61 0.08
C GLY A 100 5.17 -0.65 -0.11
N PHE A 101 4.66 -1.82 0.28
CA PHE A 101 5.36 -3.09 0.11
C PHE A 101 5.61 -3.43 -1.36
N ILE A 102 4.61 -3.28 -2.22
CA ILE A 102 4.75 -3.55 -3.66
C ILE A 102 5.74 -2.55 -4.28
N GLY A 103 5.62 -1.26 -3.95
CA GLY A 103 6.53 -0.22 -4.45
C GLY A 103 7.99 -0.48 -4.10
N MET A 104 8.28 -0.79 -2.83
CA MET A 104 9.64 -1.10 -2.37
C MET A 104 10.21 -2.35 -3.04
N LYS A 105 9.38 -3.38 -3.24
CA LYS A 105 9.80 -4.61 -3.92
C LYS A 105 10.14 -4.37 -5.39
N VAL A 106 9.44 -3.47 -6.08
CA VAL A 106 9.76 -3.10 -7.46
C VAL A 106 11.01 -2.23 -7.52
N ALA A 107 11.13 -1.23 -6.64
CA ALA A 107 12.27 -0.32 -6.62
C ALA A 107 13.60 -1.02 -6.29
N THR A 108 13.57 -2.08 -5.47
CA THR A 108 14.77 -2.83 -5.07
C THR A 108 15.09 -4.03 -5.99
N LYS A 109 14.18 -4.35 -6.93
CA LYS A 109 14.42 -5.32 -8.01
C LYS A 109 14.83 -4.67 -9.33
N ALA A 110 14.57 -3.38 -9.47
CA ALA A 110 14.96 -2.57 -10.61
C ALA A 110 16.48 -2.35 -10.66
#